data_AF-A0A7D5STX7-F1
#
_entry.id   AF-A0A7D5STX7-F1
#
_cell.length_a   1.000
_cell.length_b   1.000
_cell.length_c   1.000
_cell.angle_alpha   90.00
_cell.angle_beta   90.00
_cell.angle_gamma   90.00
#
_symmetry.space_group_name_H-M   'P 1'
#
loop_
_entity.id
_entity.type
_entity.pdbx_description
1 polymer ?
#
loop_
_entity_poly.entity_id
_entity_poly.type
_entity_poly.pdbx_seq_one_letter_code
_entity_poly.pdbx_strand_id
1 'polypeptide(L)' 'MTKRDQYSFILNVLLPTIEREGLTIKTHGSGKLTLSPEDPSVTCFIQDMRQRLTSALLRPAPPSSPYGV' A
#
# COMPACT_ATOMS: atom_id res chain seq x y z
N MET A 1 9.19 2.57 13.54
CA MET A 1 8.06 2.78 12.60
C MET A 1 7.03 1.70 12.86
N THR A 2 5.82 2.05 13.29
CA THR A 2 4.78 1.04 13.55
C THR A 2 4.18 0.52 12.23
N LYS A 3 3.53 -0.66 12.24
CA LYS A 3 2.85 -1.18 11.04
C LYS A 3 1.81 -0.19 10.49
N ARG A 4 1.18 0.59 11.36
CA ARG A 4 0.22 1.65 11.00
C ARG A 4 0.91 2.79 10.25
N ASP A 5 2.09 3.22 10.70
CA ASP A 5 2.89 4.24 10.00
C ASP A 5 3.34 3.75 8.62
N GLN A 6 3.73 2.47 8.51
CA GLN A 6 4.10 1.87 7.24
C GLN A 6 2.93 1.85 6.25
N TYR A 7 1.74 1.42 6.68
CA TYR A 7 0.56 1.42 5.82
C TYR A 7 0.09 2.83 5.45
N SER A 8 0.17 3.78 6.38
CA SER A 8 -0.14 5.18 6.10
C SER A 8 0.83 5.78 5.08
N PHE A 9 2.13 5.47 5.19
CA PHE A 9 3.14 5.90 4.23
C PHE A 9 2.89 5.30 2.84
N ILE A 10 2.61 4.00 2.76
CA ILE A 10 2.33 3.34 1.47
C ILE A 10 1.08 3.95 0.82
N LEU A 11 0.03 4.19 1.61
CA LEU A 11 -1.24 4.70 1.09
C LEU A 11 -1.16 6.16 0.63
N ASN A 12 -0.50 7.02 1.42
CA ASN A 12 -0.50 8.47 1.18
C ASN A 12 0.70 8.97 0.37
N VAL A 13 1.80 8.21 0.32
CA VAL A 13 3.03 8.61 -0.37
C VAL A 13 3.32 7.68 -1.54
N LEU A 14 3.45 6.38 -1.28
CA LEU A 14 3.90 5.44 -2.32
C LEU A 14 2.88 5.28 -3.46
N LEU A 15 1.61 5.03 -3.13
CA LEU A 15 0.57 4.81 -4.13
C LEU A 15 0.37 6.02 -5.06
N PRO A 16 0.24 7.27 -4.56
CA PRO A 16 0.13 8.45 -5.43
C PRO A 16 1.36 8.68 -6.30
N THR A 17 2.56 8.38 -5.80
CA THR A 17 3.79 8.49 -6.60
C THR A 17 3.81 7.48 -7.74
N ILE A 18 3.42 6.22 -7.50
CA ILE A 18 3.30 5.20 -8.57
C ILE A 18 2.24 5.63 -9.60
N GLU A 19 1.12 6.18 -9.14
CA GLU A 19 0.03 6.65 -10.01
C GLU A 19 0.44 7.82 -10.91
N ARG A 20 1.33 8.73 -10.45
CA ARG A 20 1.72 9.93 -11.19
C ARG A 20 3.00 9.77 -12.01
N GLU A 21 4.02 9.15 -11.43
CA GLU A 21 5.38 9.12 -11.97
C GLU A 21 5.77 7.73 -12.48
N GLY A 22 5.02 6.70 -12.09
CA GLY A 22 5.44 5.32 -12.25
C GLY A 22 6.57 4.93 -11.30
N LEU A 23 6.88 3.64 -11.23
CA LEU A 23 7.93 3.13 -10.34
C LEU A 23 8.71 2.02 -11.03
N THR A 24 10.03 2.16 -11.09
CA THR A 24 10.91 1.09 -11.57
C THR A 24 11.70 0.48 -10.42
N ILE A 25 11.40 -0.77 -10.11
CA ILE A 25 12.13 -1.57 -9.11
C ILE A 25 13.18 -2.38 -9.84
N LYS A 26 14.46 -2.13 -9.53
CA LYS A 26 15.57 -2.98 -9.99
C LYS A 26 15.71 -4.15 -9.03
N THR A 27 15.52 -5.37 -9.54
CA THR A 27 15.72 -6.61 -8.77
C THR A 27 17.20 -7.02 -8.79
N HIS A 28 17.60 -7.81 -7.79
CA HIS A 28 19.00 -8.25 -7.58
C HIS A 28 19.58 -9.03 -8.78
N GLY A 29 18.74 -9.58 -9.65
CA GLY A 29 19.13 -10.37 -10.83
C GLY A 29 19.07 -9.62 -12.17
N SER A 30 19.20 -8.29 -12.19
CA SER A 30 19.10 -7.45 -13.40
C SER A 30 17.69 -7.31 -14.00
N GLY A 31 16.67 -7.92 -13.41
CA GLY A 31 15.27 -7.71 -13.80
C GLY A 31 14.78 -6.33 -13.39
N LYS A 32 14.08 -5.63 -14.28
CA LYS A 32 13.41 -4.36 -13.99
C LYS A 32 11.91 -4.60 -13.97
N LEU A 33 11.27 -4.32 -12.85
CA LEU A 33 9.82 -4.22 -12.76
C LEU A 33 9.45 -2.75 -12.88
N THR A 34 8.85 -2.36 -14.00
CA THR A 34 8.37 -1.00 -14.22
C THR A 34 6.85 -1.00 -14.10
N LEU A 35 6.34 -0.25 -13.13
CA LEU A 35 4.93 0.07 -12.97
C LEU A 35 4.69 1.37 -13.73
N SER A 36 4.14 1.29 -14.94
CA SER A 36 3.78 2.45 -15.75
C SER A 36 2.41 2.97 -15.36
N PRO A 37 2.22 4.29 -15.21
CA PRO A 37 0.91 4.86 -14.84
C PRO A 37 -0.15 4.70 -15.94
N GLU A 38 0.28 4.49 -17.19
CA GLU A 38 -0.58 4.26 -18.34
C GLU A 38 -1.08 2.81 -18.44
N ASP A 39 -0.51 1.88 -17.66
CA ASP A 39 -0.91 0.48 -17.69
C ASP A 39 -2.17 0.25 -16.83
N PRO A 40 -3.27 -0.27 -17.42
CA PRO A 40 -4.49 -0.57 -16.68
C PRO A 40 -4.27 -1.59 -15.54
N SER A 41 -3.27 -2.47 -15.67
CA SER A 41 -2.89 -3.45 -14.65
C SER A 41 -2.34 -2.77 -13.40
N VAL A 42 -1.55 -1.70 -13.59
CA VAL A 42 -0.99 -0.89 -12.49
C VAL A 42 -2.11 -0.12 -11.80
N THR A 43 -3.06 0.43 -12.57
CA THR A 43 -4.24 1.12 -12.01
C THR A 43 -5.07 0.17 -11.14
N CYS A 44 -5.33 -1.05 -11.62
CA CYS A 44 -6.05 -2.08 -10.86
C CYS A 44 -5.30 -2.46 -9.57
N PHE A 45 -3.97 -2.66 -9.66
CA PHE A 45 -3.12 -2.93 -8.50
C PHE A 45 -3.17 -1.81 -7.46
N ILE A 46 -3.11 -0.54 -7.87
CA ILE A 46 -3.19 0.62 -6.97
C ILE A 46 -4.55 0.66 -6.27
N GLN A 47 -5.65 0.45 -6.99
CA GLN A 47 -6.99 0.46 -6.41
C GLN A 47 -7.18 -0.66 -5.38
N ASP A 48 -6.74 -1.87 -5.70
CA ASP A 48 -6.80 -3.01 -4.80
C ASP A 48 -5.94 -2.80 -3.54
N MET A 49 -4.70 -2.29 -3.70
CA MET A 49 -3.85 -1.93 -2.57
C MET A 49 -4.47 -0.82 -1.70
N ARG A 50 -5.07 0.20 -2.32
CA ARG A 50 -5.74 1.28 -1.57
C ARG A 50 -6.90 0.74 -0.74
N GLN A 51 -7.72 -0.16 -1.29
CA GLN A 51 -8.81 -0.80 -0.54
C GLN A 51 -8.30 -1.65 0.61
N ARG A 52 -7.29 -2.50 0.39
CA ARG A 52 -6.73 -3.37 1.44
C ARG A 52 -6.10 -2.56 2.57
N LEU A 53 -5.29 -1.56 2.25
CA LEU A 53 -4.62 -0.72 3.25
C LEU A 53 -5.62 0.13 4.03
N THR A 54 -6.63 0.69 3.36
CA THR A 54 -7.71 1.43 4.03
C THR A 54 -8.46 0.53 5.00
N SER A 55 -8.80 -0.70 4.57
CA SER A 55 -9.47 -1.68 5.43
C SER A 55 -8.61 -2.13 6.61
N ALA A 56 -7.30 -2.31 6.40
CA ALA A 56 -6.36 -2.67 7.45
C ALA A 56 -6.16 -1.54 8.48
N LEU A 57 -6.21 -0.28 8.04
CA LEU A 57 -6.12 0.90 8.91
C LEU A 57 -7.43 1.20 9.66
N LEU A 58 -8.57 0.89 9.03
CA LEU A 58 -9.91 1.03 9.61
C LEU A 58 -10.29 -0.10 10.56
N ARG A 59 -9.52 -1.20 10.61
CA ARG A 59 -9.80 -2.32 11.52
C ARG A 59 -10.01 -1.73 12.93
N PRO A 60 -11.22 -1.86 13.49
CA PRO A 60 -11.50 -1.36 14.82
C PRO A 60 -10.50 -1.99 15.78
N ALA A 61 -9.96 -1.19 16.70
CA ALA A 61 -9.34 -1.77 17.88
C ALA A 61 -10.32 -2.82 18.44
N PRO A 62 -9.86 -4.01 18.86
CA PRO A 62 -10.76 -4.92 19.57
C PRO A 62 -11.45 -4.10 20.67
N PRO A 63 -12.78 -4.23 20.85
CA PRO A 63 -13.45 -3.51 21.92
C PRO A 63 -12.66 -3.77 23.19
N SER A 64 -12.23 -2.71 23.87
CA SER A 64 -11.53 -2.81 25.14
C SER A 64 -12.37 -3.70 26.04
N SER A 65 -11.97 -4.96 26.20
CA SER A 65 -12.66 -5.87 27.09
C SER A 65 -12.45 -5.33 28.50
N PRO A 66 -13.51 -5.04 29.27
CA PRO A 66 -13.37 -4.70 30.69
C PRO A 66 -12.89 -5.90 31.52
N TYR A 67 -12.87 -7.10 30.94
CA TYR A 67 -12.23 -8.29 31.47
C TYR A 67 -10.96 -8.55 30.64
N GLY A 68 -9.86 -7.90 31.02
CA GLY A 68 -8.53 -8.36 30.62
C GLY A 68 -8.35 -9.78 31.15
N VAL A 69 -7.92 -10.70 30.28
CA VAL A 69 -7.57 -12.07 30.68
C VAL A 69 -6.42 -12.08 31.68
#